data_AF-A0A3T0SH47-F1
#
_entry.id   AF-A0A3T0SH47-F1
#
_cell.length_a   1.000
_cell.length_b   1.000
_cell.length_c   1.000
_cell.angle_alpha   90.00
_cell.angle_beta   90.00
_cell.angle_gamma   90.00
#
_symmetry.space_group_name_H-M   'P 1'
#
loop_
_entity.id
_entity.type
_entity.pdbx_description
1 polymer ?
#
loop_
_entity_poly.entity_id
_entity_poly.type
_entity_poly.pdbx_seq_one_letter_code
_entity_poly.pdbx_strand_id
1 'polypeptide(L)'
;MTAQQEQRSWVESAKGHSDFPLANLPLGVFSRDGDQPRGGVAIGNYILDLRAACEASLFDGQALEAAKAASDSSLNTFFALGAPARKALRGALLDLLGEGSAQRESLQGMGETLLQPMDRCQMHLPAKVGDYTDFYVGIHHANNVGKLFRPDNPLLPNYKYVPIGYHGRASTVDVSGVTVKRPNGQTLPPGASEPSFGPSKRLDHELELGIWIGAGNARGESIPIGEASSHVAGFCLLNDWSARDLQAWEYQPLGPFLSKSFATSVSPWVVTPEALEPFRCAQPARPEGDPQPLPYLFDEQDQQQGALDIELEVLLLTEAMRDKGQPAQRIALSSTTNMYWTVAQMVAHHSVNGCSLQPGDLFGSGTLSGSSPESLGSLLEITQGGKQPLELPSGETRTFLEDGDEIILKARCRQDGQASIGFGECRGRVMPA
;
A
#
# COMPACT_ATOMS: atom_id res chain seq x y z
N MET A 1 18.78 17.52 20.84
CA MET A 1 17.79 16.47 20.56
C MET A 1 17.80 15.52 21.73
N THR A 2 16.93 15.73 22.70
CA THR A 2 16.66 14.72 23.73
C THR A 2 15.97 13.54 23.04
N ALA A 3 16.60 12.36 23.06
CA ALA A 3 15.95 11.13 22.64
C ALA A 3 14.61 11.05 23.38
N GLN A 4 13.50 11.23 22.64
CA GLN A 4 12.18 10.98 23.21
C GLN A 4 12.18 9.50 23.57
N GLN A 5 12.10 9.21 24.86
CA GLN A 5 12.06 7.86 25.37
C GLN A 5 10.87 7.16 24.72
N GLU A 6 11.13 6.06 24.00
CA GLU A 6 10.11 5.28 23.29
C GLU A 6 8.93 5.04 24.23
N GLN A 7 7.76 5.61 23.91
CA GLN A 7 6.56 5.38 24.71
C GLN A 7 6.18 3.90 24.56
N ARG A 8 6.18 3.19 25.69
CA ARG A 8 5.84 1.77 25.75
C ARG A 8 4.35 1.59 25.99
N SER A 9 3.79 0.49 25.52
CA SER A 9 2.40 0.10 25.82
C SER A 9 2.32 -0.78 27.06
N TRP A 10 1.19 -0.76 27.76
CA TRP A 10 0.85 -1.81 28.73
C TRP A 10 0.41 -3.13 28.06
N VAL A 11 0.09 -3.12 26.76
CA VAL A 11 -0.16 -4.32 25.96
C VAL A 11 1.18 -5.00 25.69
N GLU A 12 1.44 -6.10 26.40
CA GLU A 12 2.78 -6.72 26.41
C GLU A 12 3.27 -7.13 25.02
N SER A 13 2.39 -7.70 24.19
CA SER A 13 2.73 -8.11 22.83
C SER A 13 3.10 -6.95 21.90
N ALA A 14 2.82 -5.70 22.27
CA ALA A 14 3.20 -4.54 21.47
C ALA A 14 4.63 -4.07 21.72
N LYS A 15 5.25 -4.49 22.84
CA LYS A 15 6.63 -4.11 23.19
C LYS A 15 7.59 -4.80 22.24
N GLY A 16 8.31 -4.02 21.42
CA GLY A 16 9.22 -4.55 20.41
C GLY A 16 8.53 -5.28 19.26
N HIS A 17 7.20 -5.15 19.12
CA HIS A 17 6.50 -5.71 17.97
C HIS A 17 6.98 -5.01 16.70
N SER A 18 7.33 -5.78 15.66
CA SER A 18 7.95 -5.22 14.46
C SER A 18 6.99 -4.37 13.62
N ASP A 19 5.69 -4.72 13.65
CA ASP A 19 4.70 -4.05 12.81
C ASP A 19 3.79 -3.12 13.62
N PHE A 20 3.20 -3.60 14.72
CA PHE A 20 2.19 -2.88 15.50
C PHE A 20 2.64 -2.48 16.92
N PRO A 21 3.76 -1.77 17.12
CA PRO A 21 4.05 -1.17 18.42
C PRO A 21 3.11 0.01 18.69
N LEU A 22 3.19 0.57 19.90
CA LEU A 22 2.42 1.77 20.28
C LEU A 22 2.66 2.96 19.35
N ALA A 23 3.84 3.05 18.75
CA ALA A 23 4.18 4.10 17.79
C ALA A 23 3.43 3.97 16.45
N ASN A 24 2.87 2.80 16.12
CA ASN A 24 2.14 2.62 14.85
C ASN A 24 0.66 2.95 14.98
N LEU A 25 -0.13 2.08 15.63
CA LEU A 25 -1.59 2.20 15.78
C LEU A 25 -2.34 2.38 14.44
N PRO A 26 -2.17 1.47 13.45
CA PRO A 26 -2.88 1.59 12.18
C PRO A 26 -4.35 1.20 12.35
N LEU A 27 -5.21 1.80 11.53
CA LEU A 27 -6.65 1.52 11.54
C LEU A 27 -7.01 0.47 10.49
N GLY A 28 -8.01 -0.35 10.78
CA GLY A 28 -8.52 -1.36 9.84
C GLY A 28 -9.95 -1.72 10.18
N VAL A 29 -10.58 -2.51 9.31
CA VAL A 29 -11.93 -3.05 9.52
C VAL A 29 -11.81 -4.54 9.74
N PHE A 30 -12.43 -5.03 10.81
CA PHE A 30 -12.41 -6.44 11.18
C PHE A 30 -13.80 -6.94 11.58
N SER A 31 -13.96 -8.25 11.61
CA SER A 31 -15.08 -8.93 12.27
C SER A 31 -14.55 -10.14 13.05
N ARG A 32 -15.34 -10.63 13.99
CA ARG A 32 -15.07 -11.84 14.76
C ARG A 32 -16.34 -12.68 14.83
N ASP A 33 -16.21 -14.00 14.73
CA ASP A 33 -17.31 -14.95 14.96
C ASP A 33 -18.62 -14.66 14.18
N GLY A 34 -18.50 -14.10 12.96
CA GLY A 34 -19.63 -13.76 12.10
C GLY A 34 -20.32 -12.43 12.41
N ASP A 35 -19.79 -11.64 13.34
CA ASP A 35 -20.25 -10.27 13.62
C ASP A 35 -20.21 -9.37 12.39
N GLN A 36 -20.95 -8.26 12.46
CA GLN A 36 -20.83 -7.19 11.50
C GLN A 36 -19.43 -6.56 11.52
N PRO A 37 -18.85 -6.24 10.34
CA PRO A 37 -17.59 -5.54 10.23
C PRO A 37 -17.62 -4.20 10.98
N ARG A 38 -16.52 -3.87 11.63
CA ARG A 38 -16.33 -2.65 12.41
C ARG A 38 -14.86 -2.25 12.46
N GLY A 39 -14.59 -0.98 12.68
CA GLY A 39 -13.22 -0.51 12.74
C GLY A 39 -12.52 -0.82 14.06
N GLY A 40 -11.21 -0.99 13.96
CA GLY A 40 -10.32 -1.26 15.07
C GLY A 40 -8.91 -0.77 14.82
N VAL A 41 -8.08 -0.82 15.85
CA VAL A 41 -6.68 -0.36 15.82
C VAL A 41 -5.77 -1.50 16.21
N ALA A 42 -4.76 -1.80 15.38
CA ALA A 42 -3.80 -2.85 15.72
C ALA A 42 -2.84 -2.41 16.84
N ILE A 43 -2.61 -3.27 17.83
CA ILE A 43 -1.64 -3.09 18.91
C ILE A 43 -1.08 -4.44 19.37
N GLY A 44 0.18 -4.71 19.01
CA GLY A 44 0.80 -6.03 19.16
C GLY A 44 -0.01 -7.10 18.43
N ASN A 45 -0.37 -8.17 19.15
CA ASN A 45 -1.17 -9.29 18.61
C ASN A 45 -2.69 -9.07 18.77
N TYR A 46 -3.13 -7.85 19.09
CA TYR A 46 -4.52 -7.53 19.36
C TYR A 46 -5.05 -6.42 18.44
N ILE A 47 -6.37 -6.38 18.31
CA ILE A 47 -7.11 -5.27 17.73
C ILE A 47 -7.91 -4.61 18.85
N LEU A 48 -7.67 -3.33 19.10
CA LEU A 48 -8.56 -2.52 19.94
C LEU A 48 -9.85 -2.24 19.16
N ASP A 49 -10.98 -2.71 19.68
CA ASP A 49 -12.30 -2.53 19.12
C ASP A 49 -12.80 -1.10 19.39
N LEU A 50 -12.86 -0.26 18.35
CA LEU A 50 -13.24 1.14 18.50
C LEU A 50 -14.71 1.31 18.88
N ARG A 51 -15.58 0.36 18.51
CA ARG A 51 -16.99 0.39 18.92
C ARG A 51 -17.09 0.11 20.41
N ALA A 52 -16.45 -0.95 20.89
CA ALA A 52 -16.42 -1.27 22.32
C ALA A 52 -15.80 -0.14 23.15
N ALA A 53 -14.74 0.49 22.64
CA ALA A 53 -14.11 1.64 23.30
C ALA A 53 -15.03 2.87 23.37
N CYS A 54 -15.82 3.14 22.33
CA CYS A 54 -16.82 4.20 22.35
C CYS A 54 -17.97 3.89 23.33
N GLU A 55 -18.46 2.66 23.36
CA GLU A 55 -19.53 2.21 24.28
C GLU A 55 -19.08 2.29 25.74
N ALA A 56 -17.80 1.99 26.01
CA ALA A 56 -17.18 2.15 27.32
C ALA A 56 -16.80 3.61 27.66
N SER A 57 -17.14 4.58 26.80
CA SER A 57 -16.87 6.01 27.00
C SER A 57 -15.39 6.33 27.24
N LEU A 58 -14.48 5.64 26.54
CA LEU A 58 -13.03 5.83 26.66
C LEU A 58 -12.50 7.07 25.94
N PHE A 59 -13.36 7.74 25.17
CA PHE A 59 -13.02 8.93 24.40
C PHE A 59 -13.98 10.07 24.71
N ASP A 60 -13.50 11.30 24.61
CA ASP A 60 -14.29 12.53 24.70
C ASP A 60 -13.97 13.50 23.55
N GLY A 61 -14.77 14.57 23.45
CA GLY A 61 -14.57 15.65 22.48
C GLY A 61 -14.33 15.18 21.04
N GLN A 62 -13.31 15.74 20.40
CA GLN A 62 -12.96 15.43 19.01
C GLN A 62 -12.45 13.98 18.84
N ALA A 63 -11.83 13.39 19.87
CA ALA A 63 -11.38 12.01 19.81
C ALA A 63 -12.58 11.05 19.78
N LEU A 64 -13.67 11.35 20.50
CA LEU A 64 -14.90 10.57 20.46
C LEU A 64 -15.60 10.64 19.09
N GLU A 65 -15.66 11.83 18.48
CA GLU A 65 -16.22 12.00 17.13
C GLU A 65 -15.43 11.17 16.11
N ALA A 66 -14.10 11.24 16.18
CA ALA A 66 -13.20 10.48 15.33
C ALA A 66 -13.31 8.96 15.57
N ALA A 67 -13.35 8.51 16.83
CA ALA A 67 -13.50 7.10 17.19
C ALA A 67 -14.83 6.53 16.69
N LYS A 68 -15.93 7.27 16.82
CA LYS A 68 -17.24 6.87 16.29
C LYS A 68 -17.20 6.71 14.78
N ALA A 69 -16.69 7.71 14.07
CA ALA A 69 -16.54 7.66 12.60
C ALA A 69 -15.61 6.53 12.13
N ALA A 70 -14.62 6.16 12.94
CA ALA A 70 -13.72 5.05 12.66
C ALA A 70 -14.25 3.69 13.13
N SER A 71 -15.38 3.61 13.84
CA SER A 71 -15.96 2.35 14.36
C SER A 71 -17.00 1.70 13.43
N ASP A 72 -17.28 2.35 12.30
CA ASP A 72 -18.19 1.87 11.25
C ASP A 72 -17.59 0.68 10.47
N SER A 73 -18.39 0.12 9.56
CA SER A 73 -17.96 -0.97 8.66
C SER A 73 -16.99 -0.53 7.56
N SER A 74 -16.64 0.76 7.48
CA SER A 74 -15.60 1.30 6.60
C SER A 74 -15.06 2.62 7.17
N LEU A 75 -13.80 2.93 6.86
CA LEU A 75 -13.11 4.12 7.39
C LEU A 75 -13.43 5.41 6.59
N ASN A 76 -14.30 5.38 5.59
CA ASN A 76 -14.59 6.54 4.73
C ASN A 76 -15.05 7.77 5.53
N THR A 77 -15.93 7.59 6.53
CA THR A 77 -16.40 8.69 7.37
C THR A 77 -15.25 9.30 8.16
N PHE A 78 -14.37 8.46 8.72
CA PHE A 78 -13.17 8.91 9.42
C PHE A 78 -12.18 9.63 8.49
N PHE A 79 -11.99 9.13 7.27
CA PHE A 79 -11.15 9.74 6.24
C PHE A 79 -11.64 11.15 5.88
N ALA A 80 -12.95 11.35 5.80
CA ALA A 80 -13.58 12.63 5.51
C ALA A 80 -13.34 13.70 6.58
N LEU A 81 -13.09 13.32 7.85
CA LEU A 81 -12.86 14.26 8.95
C LEU A 81 -11.48 14.95 8.88
N GLY A 82 -10.55 14.43 8.08
CA GLY A 82 -9.23 15.03 7.87
C GLY A 82 -8.28 14.94 9.07
N ALA A 83 -7.13 15.61 8.94
CA ALA A 83 -6.00 15.50 9.87
C ALA A 83 -6.32 15.84 11.34
N PRO A 84 -7.12 16.87 11.68
CA PRO A 84 -7.41 17.19 13.08
C PRO A 84 -8.06 16.04 13.85
N ALA A 85 -9.05 15.38 13.26
CA ALA A 85 -9.73 14.23 13.87
C ALA A 85 -8.81 13.01 14.01
N ARG A 86 -7.98 12.73 12.99
CA ARG A 86 -6.99 11.64 13.05
C ARG A 86 -5.98 11.86 14.18
N LYS A 87 -5.46 13.08 14.31
CA LYS A 87 -4.52 13.46 15.38
C LYS A 87 -5.16 13.36 16.76
N ALA A 88 -6.41 13.81 16.91
CA ALA A 88 -7.14 13.70 18.18
C ALA A 88 -7.34 12.24 18.61
N LEU A 89 -7.80 11.37 17.71
CA LEU A 89 -7.96 9.94 17.98
C LEU A 89 -6.61 9.30 18.33
N ARG A 90 -5.57 9.56 17.55
CA ARG A 90 -4.22 9.04 17.81
C ARG A 90 -3.69 9.45 19.18
N GLY A 91 -3.84 10.71 19.56
CA GLY A 91 -3.43 11.20 20.89
C GLY A 91 -4.14 10.45 22.01
N ALA A 92 -5.46 10.32 21.93
CA ALA A 92 -6.23 9.58 22.92
C ALA A 92 -5.85 8.09 22.99
N LEU A 93 -5.58 7.45 21.85
CA LEU A 93 -5.12 6.05 21.81
C LEU A 93 -3.73 5.88 22.44
N LEU A 94 -2.80 6.81 22.21
CA LEU A 94 -1.48 6.79 22.84
C LEU A 94 -1.59 6.89 24.36
N ASP A 95 -2.47 7.77 24.86
CA ASP A 95 -2.71 7.93 26.30
C ASP A 95 -3.40 6.70 26.90
N LEU A 96 -4.40 6.14 26.21
CA LEU A 96 -5.13 4.94 26.66
C LEU A 96 -4.23 3.70 26.71
N LEU A 97 -3.43 3.48 25.67
CA LEU A 97 -2.62 2.26 25.48
C LEU A 97 -1.20 2.39 26.06
N GLY A 98 -0.76 3.59 26.45
CA GLY A 98 0.56 3.85 27.02
C GLY A 98 0.73 3.25 28.42
N GLU A 99 1.95 2.80 28.75
CA GLU A 99 2.28 2.08 29.99
C GLU A 99 1.87 2.83 31.28
N GLY A 100 1.84 4.16 31.23
CA GLY A 100 1.41 5.06 32.30
C GLY A 100 -0.09 5.43 32.31
N SER A 101 -0.92 4.76 31.50
CA SER A 101 -2.37 5.02 31.44
C SER A 101 -3.02 4.89 32.82
N ALA A 102 -3.70 5.95 33.27
CA ALA A 102 -4.45 5.95 34.52
C ALA A 102 -5.65 4.97 34.49
N GLN A 103 -6.06 4.53 33.30
CA GLN A 103 -7.20 3.63 33.09
C GLN A 103 -6.76 2.17 32.90
N ARG A 104 -5.45 1.88 32.96
CA ARG A 104 -4.87 0.57 32.64
C ARG A 104 -5.60 -0.62 33.29
N GLU A 105 -5.84 -0.59 34.61
CA GLU A 105 -6.50 -1.70 35.30
C GLU A 105 -7.92 -1.95 34.79
N SER A 106 -8.67 -0.87 34.52
CA SER A 106 -10.01 -0.94 33.95
C SER A 106 -9.99 -1.53 32.53
N LEU A 107 -9.08 -1.05 31.68
CA LEU A 107 -8.91 -1.52 30.30
C LEU A 107 -8.50 -3.00 30.26
N GLN A 108 -7.60 -3.43 31.14
CA GLN A 108 -7.24 -4.84 31.30
C GLN A 108 -8.42 -5.69 31.77
N GLY A 109 -9.27 -5.16 32.66
CA GLY A 109 -10.48 -5.80 33.13
C GLY A 109 -11.54 -6.05 32.04
N MET A 110 -11.55 -5.25 30.96
CA MET A 110 -12.43 -5.46 29.80
C MET A 110 -12.03 -6.68 28.95
N GLY A 111 -10.76 -7.10 29.02
CA GLY A 111 -10.24 -8.29 28.34
C GLY A 111 -10.52 -8.31 26.84
N GLU A 112 -10.97 -9.47 26.34
CA GLU A 112 -11.27 -9.67 24.91
C GLU A 112 -12.45 -8.83 24.39
N THR A 113 -13.20 -8.14 25.26
CA THR A 113 -14.24 -7.20 24.79
C THR A 113 -13.61 -5.98 24.11
N LEU A 114 -12.52 -5.47 24.69
CA LEU A 114 -11.80 -4.31 24.18
C LEU A 114 -10.66 -4.71 23.24
N LEU A 115 -9.88 -5.73 23.61
CA LEU A 115 -8.70 -6.18 22.87
C LEU A 115 -8.95 -7.57 22.28
N GLN A 116 -9.39 -7.58 21.02
CA GLN A 116 -9.68 -8.80 20.28
C GLN A 116 -8.37 -9.47 19.81
N PRO A 117 -8.12 -10.76 20.08
CA PRO A 117 -6.96 -11.46 19.53
C PRO A 117 -6.99 -11.42 17.99
N MET A 118 -5.94 -10.87 17.37
CA MET A 118 -5.93 -10.59 15.94
C MET A 118 -6.03 -11.86 15.08
N ASP A 119 -5.50 -12.99 15.57
CA ASP A 119 -5.54 -14.30 14.91
C ASP A 119 -6.94 -14.96 14.90
N ARG A 120 -7.90 -14.40 15.65
CA ARG A 120 -9.31 -14.80 15.66
C ARG A 120 -10.21 -13.84 14.87
N CYS A 121 -9.63 -12.82 14.26
CA CYS A 121 -10.36 -11.81 13.52
C CYS A 121 -10.21 -12.04 12.02
N GLN A 122 -11.29 -11.77 11.28
CA GLN A 122 -11.26 -11.64 9.83
C GLN A 122 -11.10 -10.16 9.49
N MET A 123 -10.09 -9.83 8.69
CA MET A 123 -9.90 -8.49 8.16
C MET A 123 -10.74 -8.27 6.89
N HIS A 124 -11.20 -7.04 6.70
CA HIS A 124 -11.95 -6.59 5.54
C HIS A 124 -11.23 -5.44 4.84
N LEU A 125 -11.73 -5.04 3.67
CA LEU A 125 -11.24 -3.84 3.01
C LEU A 125 -11.45 -2.62 3.94
N PRO A 126 -10.42 -1.79 4.18
CA PRO A 126 -10.49 -0.75 5.20
C PRO A 126 -11.45 0.40 4.81
N ALA A 127 -11.63 0.65 3.53
CA ALA A 127 -12.54 1.66 3.01
C ALA A 127 -13.27 1.15 1.77
N LYS A 128 -14.44 1.72 1.50
CA LYS A 128 -15.09 1.57 0.20
C LYS A 128 -14.33 2.43 -0.81
N VAL A 129 -13.75 1.78 -1.82
CA VAL A 129 -13.03 2.46 -2.90
C VAL A 129 -14.05 3.13 -3.83
N GLY A 130 -14.03 4.45 -3.90
CA GLY A 130 -14.80 5.22 -4.89
C GLY A 130 -14.15 5.05 -6.26
N ASP A 131 -13.01 5.69 -6.43
CA ASP A 131 -12.12 5.55 -7.58
C ASP A 131 -10.76 4.96 -7.17
N TYR A 132 -10.19 4.15 -8.08
CA TYR A 132 -8.81 3.68 -7.99
C TYR A 132 -8.03 4.27 -9.16
N THR A 133 -6.96 5.01 -8.88
CA THR A 133 -6.00 5.48 -9.88
C THR A 133 -4.65 4.84 -9.64
N ASP A 134 -4.06 4.31 -10.69
CA ASP A 134 -2.73 3.71 -10.63
C ASP A 134 -1.73 4.62 -11.33
N PHE A 135 -0.74 5.10 -10.58
CA PHE A 135 0.31 5.94 -11.13
C PHE A 135 1.46 5.10 -11.67
N TYR A 136 2.47 5.78 -12.22
CA TYR A 136 3.66 5.14 -12.75
C TYR A 136 4.88 5.97 -12.35
N VAL A 137 5.11 6.11 -11.03
CA VAL A 137 6.12 7.06 -10.51
C VAL A 137 7.52 6.46 -10.29
N GLY A 138 7.67 5.13 -10.32
CA GLY A 138 8.96 4.44 -10.17
C GLY A 138 9.83 4.54 -11.43
N ILE A 139 10.83 5.44 -11.44
CA ILE A 139 11.63 5.71 -12.65
C ILE A 139 12.52 4.54 -13.08
N HIS A 140 13.01 3.73 -12.13
CA HIS A 140 13.78 2.54 -12.49
C HIS A 140 12.90 1.51 -13.18
N HIS A 141 11.70 1.27 -12.67
CA HIS A 141 10.71 0.42 -13.31
C HIS A 141 10.37 0.93 -14.73
N ALA A 142 10.09 2.22 -14.86
CA ALA A 142 9.81 2.85 -16.15
C ALA A 142 10.95 2.67 -17.17
N ASN A 143 12.21 2.77 -16.73
CA ASN A 143 13.37 2.50 -17.56
C ASN A 143 13.51 1.01 -17.91
N ASN A 144 13.34 0.10 -16.95
CA ASN A 144 13.54 -1.33 -17.13
C ASN A 144 12.52 -1.90 -18.13
N VAL A 145 11.24 -1.62 -17.90
CA VAL A 145 10.15 -1.98 -18.82
C VAL A 145 10.36 -1.29 -20.16
N GLY A 146 10.69 0.01 -20.15
CA GLY A 146 11.02 0.76 -21.35
C GLY A 146 12.09 0.09 -22.20
N LYS A 147 13.18 -0.40 -21.61
CA LYS A 147 14.28 -1.07 -22.34
C LYS A 147 13.85 -2.39 -23.00
N LEU A 148 12.87 -3.09 -22.44
CA LEU A 148 12.36 -4.34 -23.02
C LEU A 148 11.56 -4.09 -24.32
N PHE A 149 10.90 -2.94 -24.44
CA PHE A 149 10.03 -2.61 -25.58
C PHE A 149 10.61 -1.55 -26.52
N ARG A 150 11.45 -0.65 -26.01
CA ARG A 150 12.05 0.53 -26.67
C ARG A 150 13.49 0.74 -26.14
N PRO A 151 14.44 -0.14 -26.51
CA PRO A 151 15.79 -0.12 -25.94
C PRO A 151 16.54 1.21 -26.12
N ASP A 152 16.31 1.89 -27.25
CA ASP A 152 17.01 3.15 -27.56
C ASP A 152 16.40 4.38 -26.87
N ASN A 153 15.12 4.32 -26.48
CA ASN A 153 14.43 5.40 -25.77
C ASN A 153 13.41 4.84 -24.77
N PRO A 154 13.88 4.34 -23.61
CA PRO A 154 13.05 3.57 -22.71
C PRO A 154 11.95 4.43 -22.05
N LEU A 155 12.28 5.68 -21.70
CA LEU A 155 11.34 6.64 -21.13
C LEU A 155 10.69 7.49 -22.22
N LEU A 156 9.37 7.65 -22.13
CA LEU A 156 8.66 8.61 -22.97
C LEU A 156 8.96 10.05 -22.53
N PRO A 157 8.95 11.04 -23.45
CA PRO A 157 9.37 12.41 -23.14
C PRO A 157 8.62 13.08 -21.98
N ASN A 158 7.36 12.72 -21.75
CA ASN A 158 6.50 13.32 -20.73
C ASN A 158 6.80 12.82 -19.30
N TYR A 159 7.44 11.67 -19.13
CA TYR A 159 7.60 11.02 -17.82
C TYR A 159 8.27 11.93 -16.77
N LYS A 160 9.24 12.74 -17.19
CA LYS A 160 9.98 13.65 -16.29
C LYS A 160 9.25 14.96 -16.01
N TYR A 161 8.12 15.22 -16.66
CA TYR A 161 7.31 16.44 -16.51
C TYR A 161 5.95 16.20 -15.84
N VAL A 162 5.45 14.97 -15.91
CA VAL A 162 4.11 14.62 -15.44
C VAL A 162 4.16 13.29 -14.67
N PRO A 163 3.62 13.20 -13.44
CA PRO A 163 3.38 11.93 -12.77
C PRO A 163 2.22 11.22 -13.48
N ILE A 164 2.54 10.49 -14.54
CA ILE A 164 1.55 9.80 -15.36
C ILE A 164 0.85 8.70 -14.54
N GLY A 165 -0.43 8.49 -14.84
CA GLY A 165 -1.26 7.46 -14.25
C GLY A 165 -2.49 7.20 -15.10
N TYR A 166 -3.26 6.17 -14.73
CA TYR A 166 -4.48 5.77 -15.41
C TYR A 166 -5.54 5.34 -14.38
N HIS A 167 -6.81 5.36 -14.76
CA HIS A 167 -7.88 4.87 -13.90
C HIS A 167 -7.82 3.33 -13.84
N GLY A 168 -7.61 2.80 -12.65
CA GLY A 168 -7.69 1.38 -12.33
C GLY A 168 -9.14 0.93 -12.13
N ARG A 169 -9.31 -0.29 -11.62
CA ARG A 169 -10.64 -0.88 -11.40
C ARG A 169 -10.95 -1.06 -9.91
N ALA A 170 -11.75 -0.15 -9.35
CA ALA A 170 -12.15 -0.18 -7.95
C ALA A 170 -12.89 -1.47 -7.53
N SER A 171 -13.72 -2.05 -8.41
CA SER A 171 -14.57 -3.20 -8.06
C SER A 171 -13.82 -4.52 -7.80
N THR A 172 -12.53 -4.56 -8.13
CA THR A 172 -11.65 -5.73 -7.99
C THR A 172 -10.46 -5.42 -7.11
N VAL A 173 -10.57 -4.38 -6.27
CA VAL A 173 -9.66 -4.13 -5.16
C VAL A 173 -10.11 -4.97 -3.97
N ASP A 174 -9.34 -6.00 -3.67
CA ASP A 174 -9.61 -6.96 -2.61
C ASP A 174 -8.64 -6.81 -1.43
N VAL A 175 -9.09 -7.20 -0.25
CA VAL A 175 -8.23 -7.28 0.93
C VAL A 175 -7.26 -8.46 0.83
N SER A 176 -6.07 -8.30 1.40
CA SER A 176 -5.07 -9.35 1.61
C SER A 176 -5.67 -10.70 2.02
N GLY A 177 -5.23 -11.78 1.38
CA GLY A 177 -5.67 -13.15 1.64
C GLY A 177 -6.72 -13.68 0.65
N VAL A 178 -7.37 -12.80 -0.12
CA VAL A 178 -8.24 -13.22 -1.22
C VAL A 178 -7.42 -13.89 -2.32
N THR A 179 -7.90 -15.03 -2.83
CA THR A 179 -7.24 -15.77 -3.90
C THR A 179 -7.39 -15.06 -5.25
N VAL A 180 -6.33 -15.08 -6.07
CA VAL A 180 -6.29 -14.45 -7.38
C VAL A 180 -6.43 -15.48 -8.47
N LYS A 181 -7.56 -15.45 -9.19
CA LYS A 181 -7.79 -16.37 -10.30
C LYS A 181 -7.01 -15.91 -11.53
N ARG A 182 -6.21 -16.80 -12.13
CA ARG A 182 -5.50 -16.52 -13.39
C ARG A 182 -6.50 -16.09 -14.47
N PRO A 183 -6.33 -14.93 -15.11
CA PRO A 183 -7.28 -14.46 -16.11
C PRO A 183 -7.13 -15.24 -17.41
N ASN A 184 -8.27 -15.50 -18.06
CA ASN A 184 -8.32 -15.83 -19.48
C ASN A 184 -8.47 -14.54 -20.29
N GLY A 185 -7.82 -14.45 -21.45
CA GLY A 185 -7.95 -13.29 -22.32
C GLY A 185 -7.32 -13.49 -23.70
N GLN A 186 -7.35 -12.43 -24.51
CA GLN A 186 -6.70 -12.44 -25.81
C GLN A 186 -5.20 -12.18 -25.68
N THR A 187 -4.41 -12.94 -26.42
CA THR A 187 -2.95 -12.73 -26.55
C THR A 187 -2.55 -12.82 -28.01
N LEU A 188 -1.55 -12.02 -28.41
CA LEU A 188 -0.92 -12.15 -29.71
C LEU A 188 0.54 -12.63 -29.53
N PRO A 189 0.83 -13.93 -29.74
CA PRO A 189 2.19 -14.44 -29.67
C PRO A 189 3.10 -13.80 -30.73
N PRO A 190 4.41 -13.67 -30.46
CA PRO A 190 5.37 -13.17 -31.45
C PRO A 190 5.30 -13.98 -32.77
N GLY A 191 5.18 -13.28 -33.89
CA GLY A 191 5.10 -13.88 -35.22
C GLY A 191 3.72 -14.40 -35.63
N ALA A 192 2.71 -14.36 -34.75
CA ALA A 192 1.33 -14.65 -35.11
C ALA A 192 0.67 -13.46 -35.83
N SER A 193 -0.25 -13.75 -36.74
CA SER A 193 -1.08 -12.75 -37.43
C SER A 193 -2.46 -12.56 -36.80
N GLU A 194 -2.91 -13.52 -35.98
CA GLU A 194 -4.22 -13.53 -35.34
C GLU A 194 -4.07 -13.79 -33.83
N PRO A 195 -4.88 -13.15 -32.97
CA PRO A 195 -4.83 -13.38 -31.54
C PRO A 195 -5.41 -14.76 -31.20
N SER A 196 -4.97 -15.30 -30.06
CA SER A 196 -5.53 -16.51 -29.44
C SER A 196 -6.23 -16.17 -28.13
N PHE A 197 -7.18 -17.00 -27.69
CA PHE A 197 -7.87 -16.86 -26.41
C PHE A 197 -7.53 -18.01 -25.47
N GLY A 198 -7.22 -17.70 -24.21
CA GLY A 198 -6.91 -18.70 -23.19
C GLY A 198 -6.29 -18.09 -21.94
N PRO A 199 -5.75 -18.93 -21.04
CA PRO A 199 -5.14 -18.46 -19.79
C PRO A 199 -3.89 -17.63 -20.05
N SER A 200 -3.68 -16.59 -19.25
CA SER A 200 -2.44 -15.82 -19.26
C SER A 200 -1.24 -16.71 -18.96
N LYS A 201 -0.21 -16.60 -19.79
CA LYS A 201 1.09 -17.29 -19.68
C LYS A 201 2.12 -16.44 -18.95
N ARG A 202 1.84 -15.15 -18.74
CA ARG A 202 2.78 -14.18 -18.15
C ARG A 202 2.10 -13.39 -17.04
N LEU A 203 1.61 -14.12 -16.03
CA LEU A 203 1.02 -13.54 -14.82
C LEU A 203 2.13 -13.03 -13.89
N ASP A 204 1.92 -11.85 -13.34
CA ASP A 204 2.93 -11.12 -12.58
C ASP A 204 2.33 -10.37 -11.39
N HIS A 205 3.19 -9.97 -10.47
CA HIS A 205 2.89 -9.05 -9.39
C HIS A 205 3.49 -7.67 -9.69
N GLU A 206 3.00 -6.66 -8.99
CA GLU A 206 3.61 -5.33 -8.96
C GLU A 206 3.72 -4.87 -7.52
N LEU A 207 4.94 -4.61 -7.06
CA LEU A 207 5.21 -4.08 -5.73
C LEU A 207 4.86 -2.59 -5.67
N GLU A 208 3.83 -2.23 -4.93
CA GLU A 208 3.37 -0.85 -4.81
C GLU A 208 3.06 -0.39 -3.39
N LEU A 209 3.08 0.93 -3.21
CA LEU A 209 2.47 1.60 -2.08
C LEU A 209 1.06 2.05 -2.46
N GLY A 210 0.06 1.66 -1.68
CA GLY A 210 -1.29 2.20 -1.79
C GLY A 210 -1.45 3.43 -0.90
N ILE A 211 -2.09 4.48 -1.42
CA ILE A 211 -2.35 5.75 -0.72
C ILE A 211 -3.86 5.97 -0.65
N TRP A 212 -4.39 6.02 0.57
CA TRP A 212 -5.80 6.32 0.80
C TRP A 212 -6.03 7.81 0.87
N ILE A 213 -6.99 8.31 0.08
CA ILE A 213 -7.38 9.72 0.11
C ILE A 213 -8.34 9.98 1.29
N GLY A 214 -8.04 11.06 2.01
CA GLY A 214 -8.80 11.61 3.12
C GLY A 214 -9.89 12.57 2.67
N ALA A 215 -9.92 13.77 3.26
CA ALA A 215 -10.80 14.83 2.77
C ALA A 215 -10.53 15.07 1.28
N GLY A 216 -11.59 15.07 0.48
CA GLY A 216 -11.52 15.29 -0.96
C GLY A 216 -11.36 16.77 -1.33
N ASN A 217 -11.78 17.10 -2.55
CA ASN A 217 -11.89 18.47 -3.06
C ASN A 217 -13.20 18.64 -3.84
N ALA A 218 -13.71 19.88 -3.89
CA ALA A 218 -14.87 20.19 -4.71
C ALA A 218 -14.52 20.04 -6.20
N ARG A 219 -15.50 19.58 -7.00
CA ARG A 219 -15.32 19.46 -8.45
C ARG A 219 -14.99 20.83 -9.07
N GLY A 220 -13.93 20.87 -9.86
CA GLY A 220 -13.42 22.10 -10.47
C GLY A 220 -12.37 22.84 -9.64
N GLU A 221 -12.16 22.45 -8.37
CA GLU A 221 -11.15 23.03 -7.49
C GLU A 221 -9.96 22.08 -7.37
N SER A 222 -8.77 22.52 -7.77
CA SER A 222 -7.55 21.72 -7.62
C SER A 222 -6.99 21.79 -6.21
N ILE A 223 -6.31 20.73 -5.76
CA ILE A 223 -5.56 20.72 -4.50
C ILE A 223 -4.13 21.25 -4.77
N PRO A 224 -3.72 22.39 -4.18
CA PRO A 224 -2.35 22.87 -4.31
C PRO A 224 -1.35 21.88 -3.70
N ILE A 225 -0.15 21.75 -4.29
CA ILE A 225 0.88 20.83 -3.80
C ILE A 225 1.24 21.03 -2.31
N GLY A 226 1.28 22.27 -1.82
CA GLY A 226 1.57 22.57 -0.41
C GLY A 226 0.48 22.08 0.56
N GLU A 227 -0.74 21.82 0.08
CA GLU A 227 -1.86 21.31 0.88
C GLU A 227 -2.07 19.80 0.70
N ALA A 228 -1.53 19.22 -0.38
CA ALA A 228 -1.79 17.85 -0.82
C ALA A 228 -1.54 16.77 0.24
N SER A 229 -0.51 16.92 1.08
CA SER A 229 -0.21 15.95 2.14
C SER A 229 -1.33 15.84 3.18
N SER A 230 -2.11 16.91 3.41
CA SER A 230 -3.24 16.92 4.36
C SER A 230 -4.46 16.13 3.85
N HIS A 231 -4.54 15.92 2.54
CA HIS A 231 -5.56 15.13 1.86
C HIS A 231 -5.25 13.63 1.84
N VAL A 232 -4.10 13.19 2.40
CA VAL A 232 -3.79 11.76 2.56
C VAL A 232 -4.33 11.27 3.90
N ALA A 233 -5.13 10.20 3.88
CA ALA A 233 -5.64 9.53 5.08
C ALA A 233 -4.64 8.54 5.67
N GLY A 234 -3.88 7.86 4.82
CA GLY A 234 -2.87 6.89 5.21
C GLY A 234 -2.42 6.01 4.06
N PHE A 235 -1.65 4.99 4.40
CA PHE A 235 -0.92 4.17 3.47
C PHE A 235 -1.16 2.68 3.74
N CYS A 236 -1.10 1.87 2.68
CA CYS A 236 -1.15 0.41 2.73
C CYS A 236 -0.16 -0.17 1.70
N LEU A 237 0.08 -1.47 1.75
CA LEU A 237 0.71 -2.20 0.65
C LEU A 237 -0.31 -2.43 -0.46
N LEU A 238 0.11 -2.38 -1.71
CA LEU A 238 -0.72 -2.68 -2.88
C LEU A 238 0.02 -3.65 -3.81
N ASN A 239 -0.70 -4.65 -4.32
CA ASN A 239 -0.24 -5.54 -5.39
C ASN A 239 -1.18 -5.40 -6.60
N ASP A 240 -0.70 -4.79 -7.68
CA ASP A 240 -1.46 -4.66 -8.93
C ASP A 240 -1.17 -5.84 -9.87
N TRP A 241 -1.95 -6.92 -9.69
CA TRP A 241 -1.74 -8.16 -10.42
C TRP A 241 -1.87 -7.94 -11.92
N SER A 242 -0.92 -8.52 -12.67
CA SER A 242 -0.73 -8.13 -14.06
C SER A 242 -0.60 -9.32 -14.99
N ALA A 243 -1.45 -9.40 -16.02
CA ALA A 243 -1.35 -10.37 -17.09
C ALA A 243 -0.61 -9.74 -18.29
N ARG A 244 0.72 -9.85 -18.31
CA ARG A 244 1.62 -9.10 -19.22
C ARG A 244 1.40 -9.39 -20.70
N ASP A 245 0.99 -10.61 -21.01
CA ASP A 245 0.69 -11.06 -22.37
C ASP A 245 -0.64 -10.51 -22.89
N LEU A 246 -1.66 -10.40 -22.04
CA LEU A 246 -2.88 -9.67 -22.36
C LEU A 246 -2.56 -8.18 -22.54
N GLN A 247 -1.77 -7.62 -21.62
CA GLN A 247 -1.41 -6.20 -21.60
C GLN A 247 -0.75 -5.79 -22.91
N ALA A 248 0.25 -6.55 -23.36
CA ALA A 248 0.99 -6.26 -24.58
C ALA A 248 0.09 -6.22 -25.84
N TRP A 249 -1.02 -6.97 -25.85
CA TRP A 249 -1.96 -6.99 -26.96
C TRP A 249 -3.00 -5.86 -26.87
N GLU A 250 -3.54 -5.56 -25.69
CA GLU A 250 -4.69 -4.67 -25.55
C GLU A 250 -4.33 -3.19 -25.35
N TYR A 251 -3.14 -2.87 -24.80
CA TYR A 251 -2.94 -1.56 -24.16
C TYR A 251 -2.87 -0.38 -25.14
N GLN A 252 -2.62 -0.62 -26.43
CA GLN A 252 -2.54 0.47 -27.40
C GLN A 252 -3.90 0.76 -28.05
N PRO A 253 -4.33 2.03 -28.13
CA PRO A 253 -3.70 3.24 -27.59
C PRO A 253 -4.22 3.66 -26.20
N LEU A 254 -5.13 2.90 -25.60
CA LEU A 254 -5.98 3.38 -24.49
C LEU A 254 -5.45 3.11 -23.08
N GLY A 255 -4.32 2.40 -22.96
CA GLY A 255 -3.73 2.00 -21.69
C GLY A 255 -4.16 0.59 -21.23
N PRO A 256 -3.60 0.11 -20.11
CA PRO A 256 -3.93 -1.20 -19.53
C PRO A 256 -5.41 -1.31 -19.17
N PHE A 257 -6.02 -2.49 -19.36
CA PHE A 257 -7.43 -2.70 -19.06
C PHE A 257 -7.71 -4.09 -18.44
N LEU A 258 -7.98 -5.13 -19.24
CA LEU A 258 -8.29 -6.48 -18.73
C LEU A 258 -7.07 -7.17 -18.13
N SER A 259 -5.88 -6.73 -18.54
CA SER A 259 -4.60 -7.18 -17.98
C SER A 259 -4.32 -6.73 -16.56
N LYS A 260 -5.16 -5.86 -15.99
CA LYS A 260 -5.04 -5.32 -14.63
C LYS A 260 -6.33 -5.52 -13.81
N SER A 261 -7.48 -5.22 -14.41
CA SER A 261 -8.79 -5.20 -13.74
C SER A 261 -9.35 -6.55 -13.25
N PHE A 262 -8.57 -7.62 -13.28
CA PHE A 262 -8.99 -8.93 -12.77
C PHE A 262 -8.73 -9.08 -11.27
N ALA A 263 -7.72 -8.42 -10.71
CA ALA A 263 -7.44 -8.39 -9.27
C ALA A 263 -6.42 -7.30 -8.91
N THR A 264 -6.68 -6.57 -7.84
CA THR A 264 -5.70 -5.73 -7.13
C THR A 264 -5.83 -6.05 -5.65
N SER A 265 -4.73 -6.30 -4.94
CA SER A 265 -4.77 -6.64 -3.50
C SER A 265 -4.20 -5.53 -2.64
N VAL A 266 -4.80 -5.25 -1.49
CA VAL A 266 -4.28 -4.27 -0.50
C VAL A 266 -4.11 -4.86 0.90
N SER A 267 -3.11 -4.38 1.65
CA SER A 267 -3.01 -4.75 3.08
C SER A 267 -4.17 -4.13 3.88
N PRO A 268 -4.67 -4.81 4.93
CA PRO A 268 -5.89 -4.40 5.63
C PRO A 268 -5.70 -3.20 6.58
N TRP A 269 -4.45 -2.91 6.94
CA TRP A 269 -4.10 -1.88 7.91
C TRP A 269 -3.68 -0.58 7.21
N VAL A 270 -4.35 0.50 7.57
CA VAL A 270 -4.08 1.86 7.10
C VAL A 270 -3.14 2.54 8.11
N VAL A 271 -1.88 2.64 7.74
CA VAL A 271 -0.85 3.33 8.53
C VAL A 271 -0.98 4.83 8.30
N THR A 272 -1.16 5.61 9.36
CA THR A 272 -1.48 7.04 9.22
C THR A 272 -0.22 7.88 8.97
N PRO A 273 -0.34 9.07 8.31
CA PRO A 273 0.80 9.96 8.10
C PRO A 273 1.50 10.36 9.40
N GLU A 274 0.75 10.49 10.50
CA GLU A 274 1.28 10.84 11.82
C GLU A 274 2.17 9.74 12.42
N ALA A 275 1.91 8.47 12.10
CA ALA A 275 2.77 7.37 12.50
C ALA A 275 4.10 7.39 11.72
N LEU A 276 4.04 7.79 10.44
CA LEU A 276 5.19 7.78 9.54
C LEU A 276 6.05 9.04 9.61
N GLU A 277 5.66 10.06 10.38
CA GLU A 277 6.38 11.33 10.51
C GLU A 277 7.88 11.18 10.81
N PRO A 278 8.33 10.28 11.72
CA PRO A 278 9.76 10.10 12.00
C PRO A 278 10.56 9.61 10.78
N PHE A 279 9.89 8.96 9.82
CA PHE A 279 10.50 8.34 8.65
C PHE A 279 10.39 9.20 7.39
N ARG A 280 9.98 10.46 7.54
CA ARG A 280 10.08 11.44 6.46
C ARG A 280 11.54 11.75 6.15
N CYS A 281 11.85 11.86 4.88
CA CYS A 281 13.16 12.28 4.40
C CYS A 281 13.02 13.25 3.21
N ALA A 282 14.14 13.84 2.82
CA ALA A 282 14.20 14.61 1.58
C ALA A 282 13.88 13.70 0.40
N GLN A 283 13.11 14.23 -0.56
CA GLN A 283 12.92 13.57 -1.83
C GLN A 283 14.28 13.43 -2.51
N PRO A 284 14.64 12.22 -3.01
CA PRO A 284 15.89 12.06 -3.73
C PRO A 284 16.00 13.05 -4.89
N ALA A 285 17.16 13.70 -4.95
CA ALA A 285 17.43 14.69 -5.97
C ALA A 285 17.29 14.09 -7.36
N ARG A 286 16.67 14.85 -8.27
CA ARG A 286 16.59 14.44 -9.68
C ARG A 286 18.02 14.31 -10.25
N PRO A 287 18.27 13.30 -11.11
CA PRO A 287 19.55 13.15 -11.78
C PRO A 287 20.01 14.43 -12.48
N GLU A 288 21.32 14.64 -12.59
CA GLU A 288 21.88 15.78 -13.30
C GLU A 288 21.34 15.84 -14.74
N GLY A 289 20.84 17.01 -15.15
CA GLY A 289 20.25 17.25 -16.47
C GLY A 289 18.74 16.98 -16.57
N ASP A 290 18.13 16.39 -15.54
CA ASP A 290 16.67 16.26 -15.50
C ASP A 290 15.97 17.62 -15.28
N PRO A 291 14.80 17.84 -15.88
CA PRO A 291 14.07 19.10 -15.75
C PRO A 291 13.52 19.26 -14.33
N GLN A 292 13.43 20.52 -13.90
CA GLN A 292 12.63 20.88 -12.73
C GLN A 292 11.14 20.69 -13.04
N PRO A 293 10.33 20.22 -12.07
CA PRO A 293 8.88 20.22 -12.20
C PRO A 293 8.33 21.62 -12.50
N LEU A 294 7.19 21.69 -13.18
CA LEU A 294 6.45 22.95 -13.31
C LEU A 294 5.99 23.46 -11.93
N PRO A 295 5.75 24.77 -11.75
CA PRO A 295 5.47 25.35 -10.42
C PRO A 295 4.34 24.68 -9.63
N TYR A 296 3.29 24.17 -10.29
CA TYR A 296 2.19 23.50 -9.60
C TYR A 296 2.57 22.13 -8.99
N LEU A 297 3.70 21.56 -9.40
CA LEU A 297 4.29 20.32 -8.90
C LEU A 297 5.57 20.57 -8.10
N PHE A 298 5.86 21.81 -7.72
CA PHE A 298 7.04 22.14 -6.93
C PHE A 298 6.63 22.84 -5.64
N ASP A 299 7.09 22.30 -4.52
CA ASP A 299 6.98 22.88 -3.20
C ASP A 299 8.26 22.55 -2.41
N GLU A 300 8.86 23.56 -1.78
CA GLU A 300 10.15 23.38 -1.10
C GLU A 300 10.05 22.44 0.09
N GLN A 301 8.92 22.46 0.82
CA GLN A 301 8.71 21.59 1.97
C GLN A 301 8.50 20.15 1.52
N ASP A 302 7.75 19.92 0.44
CA ASP A 302 7.63 18.61 -0.19
C ASP A 302 8.99 18.06 -0.67
N GLN A 303 9.86 18.90 -1.24
CA GLN A 303 11.20 18.44 -1.62
C GLN A 303 12.07 18.07 -0.39
N GLN A 304 11.90 18.77 0.74
CA GLN A 304 12.69 18.54 1.95
C GLN A 304 12.18 17.36 2.81
N GLN A 305 10.89 17.05 2.77
CA GLN A 305 10.24 16.11 3.71
C GLN A 305 9.09 15.27 3.10
N GLY A 306 8.87 15.35 1.79
CA GLY A 306 7.76 14.69 1.10
C GLY A 306 7.96 13.20 0.87
N ALA A 307 9.21 12.72 0.88
CA ALA A 307 9.52 11.30 0.78
C ALA A 307 9.35 10.59 2.13
N LEU A 308 9.05 9.30 2.05
CA LEU A 308 9.00 8.38 3.18
C LEU A 308 10.04 7.30 2.95
N ASP A 309 10.82 6.96 3.98
CA ASP A 309 11.73 5.82 3.93
C ASP A 309 11.02 4.56 4.45
N ILE A 310 10.44 3.82 3.50
CA ILE A 310 9.72 2.58 3.74
C ILE A 310 10.43 1.47 2.95
N GLU A 311 11.02 0.51 3.66
CA GLU A 311 11.54 -0.74 3.09
C GLU A 311 10.36 -1.57 2.57
N LEU A 312 10.43 -2.05 1.33
CA LEU A 312 9.39 -2.81 0.66
C LEU A 312 9.93 -4.18 0.25
N GLU A 313 9.33 -5.26 0.72
CA GLU A 313 9.81 -6.62 0.51
C GLU A 313 8.78 -7.46 -0.25
N VAL A 314 9.25 -8.25 -1.21
CA VAL A 314 8.45 -9.25 -1.92
C VAL A 314 8.94 -10.64 -1.57
N LEU A 315 8.01 -11.48 -1.10
CA LEU A 315 8.24 -12.89 -0.86
C LEU A 315 7.40 -13.74 -1.82
N LEU A 316 7.98 -14.84 -2.30
CA LEU A 316 7.32 -15.86 -3.11
C LEU A 316 7.29 -17.18 -2.34
N LEU A 317 6.12 -17.79 -2.24
CA LEU A 317 5.93 -19.11 -1.66
C LEU A 317 5.22 -20.03 -2.67
N THR A 318 5.98 -20.97 -3.22
CA THR A 318 5.44 -21.98 -4.16
C THR A 318 4.62 -23.04 -3.42
N GLU A 319 3.79 -23.79 -4.16
CA GLU A 319 3.08 -24.95 -3.61
C GLU A 319 4.06 -25.99 -3.05
N ALA A 320 5.11 -26.32 -3.81
CA ALA A 320 6.12 -27.30 -3.38
C ALA A 320 6.90 -26.87 -2.13
N MET A 321 7.23 -25.58 -2.00
CA MET A 321 7.84 -25.04 -0.79
C MET A 321 6.90 -25.17 0.41
N ARG A 322 5.62 -24.83 0.21
CA ARG A 322 4.58 -24.93 1.25
C ARG A 322 4.35 -26.36 1.73
N ASP A 323 4.25 -27.31 0.81
CA ASP A 323 4.07 -28.74 1.13
C ASP A 323 5.25 -29.33 1.92
N LYS A 324 6.45 -28.78 1.70
CA LYS A 324 7.68 -29.15 2.44
C LYS A 324 7.87 -28.35 3.72
N GLY A 325 6.96 -27.44 4.07
CA GLY A 325 7.10 -26.55 5.24
C GLY A 325 8.27 -25.57 5.13
N GLN A 326 8.71 -25.23 3.91
CA GLN A 326 9.75 -24.25 3.66
C GLN A 326 9.20 -22.82 3.77
N PRO A 327 10.00 -21.86 4.26
CA PRO A 327 9.57 -20.47 4.36
C PRO A 327 9.45 -19.83 2.97
N ALA A 328 8.65 -18.78 2.85
CA ALA A 328 8.59 -17.97 1.64
C ALA A 328 9.99 -17.37 1.33
N GLN A 329 10.37 -17.37 0.06
CA GLN A 329 11.65 -16.85 -0.39
C GLN A 329 11.53 -15.37 -0.71
N ARG A 330 12.45 -14.55 -0.19
CA ARG A 330 12.56 -13.16 -0.65
C ARG A 330 13.09 -13.09 -2.07
N ILE A 331 12.33 -12.43 -2.93
CA ILE A 331 12.69 -12.22 -4.34
C ILE A 331 13.00 -10.76 -4.66
N ALA A 332 12.57 -9.81 -3.81
CA ALA A 332 12.93 -8.40 -3.94
C ALA A 332 12.93 -7.66 -2.59
N LEU A 333 13.80 -6.66 -2.47
CA LEU A 333 13.86 -5.66 -1.40
C LEU A 333 14.09 -4.28 -2.01
N SER A 334 13.04 -3.46 -2.06
CA SER A 334 13.02 -2.11 -2.62
C SER A 334 12.72 -1.07 -1.53
N SER A 335 12.51 0.18 -1.91
CA SER A 335 12.12 1.27 -1.03
C SER A 335 11.23 2.28 -1.76
N THR A 336 10.35 2.94 -1.02
CA THR A 336 9.58 4.10 -1.52
C THR A 336 10.46 5.28 -1.89
N THR A 337 11.72 5.33 -1.44
CA THR A 337 12.70 6.33 -1.89
C THR A 337 13.04 6.19 -3.39
N ASN A 338 12.66 5.09 -4.04
CA ASN A 338 12.80 4.94 -5.49
C ASN A 338 11.71 5.67 -6.30
N MET A 339 10.71 6.27 -5.64
CA MET A 339 9.70 7.10 -6.30
C MET A 339 10.35 8.37 -6.87
N TYR A 340 10.08 8.67 -8.14
CA TYR A 340 10.57 9.90 -8.80
C TYR A 340 9.64 11.11 -8.59
N TRP A 341 8.37 10.83 -8.30
CA TRP A 341 7.35 11.80 -7.97
C TRP A 341 6.82 11.53 -6.56
N THR A 342 6.66 12.57 -5.76
CA THR A 342 6.13 12.48 -4.39
C THR A 342 4.63 12.21 -4.39
N VAL A 343 4.11 11.76 -3.24
CA VAL A 343 2.66 11.61 -3.04
C VAL A 343 1.93 12.95 -3.16
N ALA A 344 2.54 14.05 -2.70
CA ALA A 344 1.97 15.39 -2.86
C ALA A 344 1.84 15.78 -4.34
N GLN A 345 2.86 15.46 -5.16
CA GLN A 345 2.81 15.66 -6.60
C GLN A 345 1.73 14.81 -7.28
N MET A 346 1.52 13.56 -6.85
CA MET A 346 0.44 12.71 -7.36
C MET A 346 -0.94 13.33 -7.11
N VAL A 347 -1.22 13.76 -5.87
CA VAL A 347 -2.50 14.39 -5.47
C VAL A 347 -2.71 15.73 -6.19
N ALA A 348 -1.69 16.57 -6.25
CA ALA A 348 -1.76 17.85 -6.95
C ALA A 348 -2.02 17.65 -8.44
N HIS A 349 -1.32 16.70 -9.08
CA HIS A 349 -1.52 16.41 -10.50
C HIS A 349 -2.91 15.85 -10.78
N HIS A 350 -3.39 14.89 -9.97
CA HIS A 350 -4.68 14.25 -10.20
C HIS A 350 -5.85 15.24 -10.16
N SER A 351 -5.76 16.25 -9.29
CA SER A 351 -6.82 17.26 -9.09
C SER A 351 -6.65 18.51 -9.96
N VAL A 352 -5.52 18.71 -10.65
CA VAL A 352 -5.19 19.98 -11.34
C VAL A 352 -6.20 20.38 -12.43
N ASN A 353 -6.88 19.41 -13.03
CA ASN A 353 -7.91 19.65 -14.04
C ASN A 353 -9.33 19.84 -13.46
N GLY A 354 -9.47 19.86 -12.13
CA GLY A 354 -10.75 19.91 -11.43
C GLY A 354 -11.40 18.55 -11.15
N CYS A 355 -10.68 17.43 -11.34
CA CYS A 355 -11.11 16.12 -10.85
C CYS A 355 -11.37 16.18 -9.35
N SER A 356 -12.50 15.61 -8.91
CA SER A 356 -12.91 15.61 -7.51
C SER A 356 -12.46 14.30 -6.87
N LEU A 357 -11.47 14.37 -5.99
CA LEU A 357 -11.10 13.26 -5.13
C LEU A 357 -12.12 13.11 -3.99
N GLN A 358 -12.32 11.88 -3.53
CA GLN A 358 -13.28 11.53 -2.48
C GLN A 358 -12.62 10.75 -1.34
N PRO A 359 -13.17 10.83 -0.11
CA PRO A 359 -12.71 10.01 1.00
C PRO A 359 -12.85 8.51 0.72
N GLY A 360 -11.71 7.83 0.71
CA GLY A 360 -11.60 6.41 0.39
C GLY A 360 -11.26 6.12 -1.07
N ASP A 361 -11.00 7.13 -1.90
CA ASP A 361 -10.28 6.89 -3.16
C ASP A 361 -8.89 6.31 -2.85
N LEU A 362 -8.41 5.46 -3.76
CA LEU A 362 -7.15 4.76 -3.63
C LEU A 362 -6.22 5.16 -4.76
N PHE A 363 -5.00 5.55 -4.44
CA PHE A 363 -3.93 5.65 -5.43
C PHE A 363 -2.93 4.49 -5.28
N GLY A 364 -2.54 3.88 -6.39
CA GLY A 364 -1.34 3.05 -6.49
C GLY A 364 -0.15 3.92 -6.91
N SER A 365 1.04 3.65 -6.39
CA SER A 365 2.25 4.38 -6.74
C SER A 365 2.73 4.07 -8.17
N GLY A 366 2.28 2.96 -8.75
CA GLY A 366 3.02 2.26 -9.78
C GLY A 366 4.15 1.44 -9.16
N THR A 367 4.61 0.44 -9.90
CA THR A 367 5.64 -0.50 -9.44
C THR A 367 6.92 0.21 -8.98
N LEU A 368 7.39 -0.14 -7.77
CA LEU A 368 8.54 0.47 -7.12
C LEU A 368 9.79 -0.40 -7.21
N SER A 369 10.55 -0.19 -8.29
CA SER A 369 11.87 -0.79 -8.47
C SER A 369 13.00 0.14 -8.06
N GLY A 370 14.08 -0.40 -7.49
CA GLY A 370 15.34 0.30 -7.33
C GLY A 370 16.32 0.07 -8.48
N SER A 371 17.56 0.56 -8.30
CA SER A 371 18.60 0.47 -9.32
C SER A 371 19.33 -0.88 -9.35
N SER A 372 19.25 -1.68 -8.28
CA SER A 372 19.92 -2.98 -8.18
C SER A 372 18.98 -4.13 -8.58
N PRO A 373 19.53 -5.27 -9.08
CA PRO A 373 18.71 -6.43 -9.45
C PRO A 373 17.84 -6.99 -8.32
N GLU A 374 18.28 -6.86 -7.07
CA GLU A 374 17.58 -7.36 -5.88
C GLU A 374 16.42 -6.45 -5.46
N SER A 375 16.25 -5.30 -6.11
CA SER A 375 15.26 -4.28 -5.76
C SER A 375 14.17 -4.10 -6.82
N LEU A 376 14.06 -5.03 -7.76
CA LEU A 376 13.10 -4.97 -8.88
C LEU A 376 11.70 -5.40 -8.41
N GLY A 377 10.68 -4.58 -8.70
CA GLY A 377 9.33 -4.72 -8.17
C GLY A 377 8.38 -5.64 -8.93
N SER A 378 8.86 -6.39 -9.94
CA SER A 378 8.05 -7.31 -10.74
C SER A 378 8.87 -8.48 -11.30
N LEU A 379 8.25 -9.64 -11.56
CA LEU A 379 8.94 -10.75 -12.23
C LEU A 379 9.30 -10.39 -13.68
N LEU A 380 8.50 -9.53 -14.33
CA LEU A 380 8.85 -8.99 -15.65
C LEU A 380 10.25 -8.39 -15.67
N GLU A 381 10.61 -7.62 -14.64
CA GLU A 381 11.93 -7.02 -14.51
C GLU A 381 12.98 -8.02 -14.05
N ILE A 382 12.71 -8.75 -12.95
CA ILE A 382 13.63 -9.74 -12.36
C ILE A 382 14.12 -10.73 -13.42
N THR A 383 13.23 -11.15 -14.31
CA THR A 383 13.50 -12.19 -15.31
C THR A 383 13.83 -11.63 -16.69
N GLN A 384 13.95 -10.31 -16.82
CA GLN A 384 14.21 -9.61 -18.08
C GLN A 384 13.25 -9.99 -19.21
N GLY A 385 11.95 -9.99 -18.91
CA GLY A 385 10.91 -10.42 -19.85
C GLY A 385 10.81 -11.93 -20.00
N GLY A 386 11.24 -12.71 -19.00
CA GLY A 386 11.28 -14.17 -19.02
C GLY A 386 12.51 -14.76 -19.72
N LYS A 387 13.52 -13.94 -20.05
CA LYS A 387 14.78 -14.39 -20.68
C LYS A 387 15.74 -15.04 -19.68
N GLN A 388 15.67 -14.64 -18.41
CA GLN A 388 16.50 -15.15 -17.34
C GLN A 388 15.61 -15.69 -16.22
N PRO A 389 15.55 -17.00 -15.98
CA PRO A 389 14.74 -17.54 -14.90
C PRO A 389 15.30 -17.14 -13.53
N LEU A 390 14.41 -16.86 -12.58
CA LEU A 390 14.72 -16.76 -11.17
C LEU A 390 14.87 -18.17 -10.60
N GLU A 391 16.01 -18.48 -9.98
CA GLU A 391 16.23 -19.74 -9.25
C GLU A 391 15.79 -19.59 -7.78
N LEU A 392 15.02 -20.56 -7.28
CA LEU A 392 14.56 -20.62 -5.90
C LEU A 392 15.40 -21.61 -5.08
N PRO A 393 15.53 -21.42 -3.75
CA PRO A 393 16.29 -22.33 -2.89
C PRO A 393 15.80 -23.78 -2.90
N SER A 394 14.55 -24.01 -3.30
CA SER A 394 13.96 -25.34 -3.46
C SER A 394 14.47 -26.10 -4.70
N GLY A 395 15.21 -25.43 -5.59
CA GLY A 395 15.61 -25.92 -6.91
C GLY A 395 14.59 -25.64 -8.01
N GLU A 396 13.44 -25.05 -7.67
CA GLU A 396 12.46 -24.56 -8.63
C GLU A 396 12.95 -23.30 -9.36
N THR A 397 12.36 -23.01 -10.52
CA THR A 397 12.60 -21.76 -11.24
C THR A 397 11.29 -21.07 -11.58
N ARG A 398 11.32 -19.73 -11.70
CA ARG A 398 10.19 -18.94 -12.22
C ARG A 398 10.64 -17.93 -13.25
N THR A 399 9.80 -17.72 -14.27
CA THR A 399 9.87 -16.55 -15.16
C THR A 399 8.67 -15.63 -14.95
N PHE A 400 7.51 -16.22 -14.71
CA PHE A 400 6.26 -15.59 -14.30
C PHE A 400 5.59 -16.49 -13.26
N LEU A 401 4.50 -16.03 -12.66
CA LEU A 401 3.79 -16.79 -11.63
C LEU A 401 3.11 -18.02 -12.21
N GLU A 402 3.28 -19.15 -11.52
CA GLU A 402 2.59 -20.41 -11.78
C GLU A 402 1.35 -20.54 -10.88
N ASP A 403 0.46 -21.48 -11.21
CA ASP A 403 -0.70 -21.76 -10.34
C ASP A 403 -0.21 -22.34 -9.00
N GLY A 404 -0.83 -21.93 -7.90
CA GLY A 404 -0.44 -22.32 -6.54
C GLY A 404 0.62 -21.41 -5.90
N ASP A 405 1.32 -20.59 -6.67
CA ASP A 405 2.25 -19.59 -6.14
C ASP A 405 1.50 -18.54 -5.29
N GLU A 406 2.11 -18.13 -4.18
CA GLU A 406 1.63 -17.04 -3.32
C GLU A 406 2.66 -15.93 -3.27
N ILE A 407 2.23 -14.70 -3.58
CA ILE A 407 3.01 -13.49 -3.36
C ILE A 407 2.61 -12.88 -2.03
N ILE A 408 3.60 -12.47 -1.25
CA ILE A 408 3.42 -11.79 0.04
C ILE A 408 4.29 -10.53 0.00
N LEU A 409 3.65 -9.37 0.03
CA LEU A 409 4.30 -8.08 0.18
C LEU A 409 4.37 -7.72 1.67
N LYS A 410 5.49 -7.11 2.07
CA LYS A 410 5.70 -6.53 3.41
C LYS A 410 6.29 -5.13 3.28
N ALA A 411 5.98 -4.28 4.24
CA ALA A 411 6.59 -2.96 4.34
C ALA A 411 7.02 -2.69 5.77
N ARG A 412 8.16 -2.00 5.92
CA ARG A 412 8.67 -1.61 7.23
C ARG A 412 9.47 -0.32 7.20
N CYS A 413 9.22 0.53 8.18
CA CYS A 413 10.07 1.68 8.49
C CYS A 413 11.04 1.32 9.62
N ARG A 414 12.30 1.71 9.45
CA ARG A 414 13.36 1.53 10.45
C ARG A 414 14.22 2.79 10.50
N GLN A 415 14.48 3.27 11.71
CA GLN A 415 15.41 4.35 11.97
C GLN A 415 15.97 4.18 13.38
N ASP A 416 17.28 4.40 13.54
CA ASP A 416 17.93 4.27 14.85
C ASP A 416 17.25 5.17 15.90
N GLY A 417 16.89 4.57 17.03
CA GLY A 417 16.20 5.27 18.12
C GLY A 417 14.69 5.47 17.94
N GLN A 418 14.11 4.99 16.84
CA GLN A 418 12.66 4.96 16.62
C GLN A 418 12.13 3.53 16.68
N ALA A 419 10.89 3.37 17.15
CA ALA A 419 10.18 2.09 17.08
C ALA A 419 9.96 1.71 15.61
N SER A 420 10.07 0.43 15.25
CA SER A 420 9.79 -0.01 13.89
C SER A 420 8.30 0.07 13.58
N ILE A 421 7.93 0.51 12.37
CA ILE A 421 6.53 0.57 11.93
C ILE A 421 6.35 -0.35 10.74
N GLY A 422 5.39 -1.28 10.82
CA GLY A 422 5.06 -2.20 9.74
C GLY A 422 3.61 -2.09 9.29
N PHE A 423 3.34 -2.66 8.13
CA PHE A 423 2.05 -2.53 7.42
C PHE A 423 1.21 -3.83 7.46
N GLY A 424 1.68 -4.83 8.20
CA GLY A 424 1.21 -6.20 8.06
C GLY A 424 1.63 -6.78 6.71
N GLU A 425 0.76 -7.59 6.12
CA GLU A 425 1.03 -8.27 4.85
C GLU A 425 -0.06 -7.97 3.81
N CYS A 426 0.34 -7.80 2.56
CA CYS A 426 -0.55 -7.92 1.39
C CYS A 426 -0.20 -9.22 0.67
N ARG A 427 -1.08 -10.23 0.74
CA ARG A 427 -0.83 -11.54 0.14
C ARG A 427 -1.97 -12.00 -0.75
N GLY A 428 -1.63 -12.80 -1.76
CA GLY A 428 -2.61 -13.48 -2.60
C GLY A 428 -2.01 -14.72 -3.25
N ARG A 429 -2.82 -15.78 -3.32
CA ARG A 429 -2.44 -17.04 -3.97
C ARG A 429 -3.07 -17.13 -5.35
N VAL A 430 -2.26 -17.49 -6.34
CA VAL A 430 -2.70 -17.71 -7.71
C VAL A 430 -3.48 -19.02 -7.82
N MET A 431 -4.68 -18.95 -8.37
CA MET A 431 -5.54 -20.10 -8.67
C MET A 431 -5.61 -20.34 -10.18
N PRO A 432 -5.79 -21.60 -10.62
CA PRO A 432 -5.98 -21.92 -12.04
C PRO A 432 -7.13 -21.14 -12.70
N ALA A 433 -7.02 -20.96 -14.03
CA ALA A 433 -7.94 -20.19 -14.86
C ALA A 433 -9.33 -20.81 -15.05
#